data_AF-A0A1Y4ULD3-F1
#
_entry.id   AF-A0A1Y4ULD3-F1
#
_cell.length_a   1.000
_cell.length_b   1.000
_cell.length_c   1.000
_cell.angle_alpha   90.00
_cell.angle_beta   90.00
_cell.angle_gamma   90.00
#
_symmetry.space_group_name_H-M   'P 1'
#
loop_
_entity.id
_entity.type
_entity.pdbx_description
1 polymer ?
#
loop_
_entity_poly.entity_id
_entity_poly.type
_entity_poly.pdbx_seq_one_letter_code
_entity_poly.pdbx_strand_id
1 'polypeptide(L)'
;MPTYLETIRQQRKRLPREINWWPSYLYHYTDVNNAVGIIEQEWLYDRKTVETRQLVKIDAASHNVLEVTRDDIKHCARLYMRPLTPTQFYNEGYKPKTVRHKEYKEADCPVAVFFLFDAVKTLEYPGVCFVERGGAGHQIEQRRFGPGKFAELNFQKIFHNGPTSHDSSILRYRRTEVLRDDGLPLNGLLRRIVCRSVAEKETLFALLQERCPARYAQYKDLITAAPADLGTYLFFRHGIFVRNVKSYPDGISIELNEAKLRYDQNKARSGTVPVQFTGTLYWKGSNGNTLACDTYSGSLDYKQSAGVKMKYQRYLSDYIQLKIELDGHLMYQNIFDIGMSDILF
;
A
#
# COMPACT_ATOMS: atom_id res chain seq x y z
N MET A 1 -19.60 -10.49 -29.79
CA MET A 1 -18.60 -9.61 -29.16
C MET A 1 -17.93 -10.38 -28.03
N PRO A 2 -16.60 -10.27 -27.84
CA PRO A 2 -15.93 -10.98 -26.76
C PRO A 2 -16.42 -10.50 -25.40
N THR A 3 -16.52 -11.41 -24.43
CA THR A 3 -16.81 -11.11 -23.02
C THR A 3 -15.57 -10.57 -22.31
N TYR A 4 -15.75 -10.00 -21.10
CA TYR A 4 -14.63 -9.61 -20.25
C TYR A 4 -13.73 -10.81 -19.92
N LEU A 5 -14.35 -11.95 -19.56
CA LEU A 5 -13.64 -13.18 -19.22
C LEU A 5 -12.78 -13.71 -20.37
N GLU A 6 -13.31 -13.74 -21.60
CA GLU A 6 -12.56 -14.16 -22.78
C GLU A 6 -11.38 -13.23 -23.05
N THR A 7 -11.61 -11.91 -23.01
CA THR A 7 -10.57 -10.90 -23.21
C THR A 7 -9.46 -11.06 -22.17
N ILE A 8 -9.83 -11.17 -20.89
CA ILE A 8 -8.88 -11.38 -19.78
C ILE A 8 -8.10 -12.68 -19.98
N ARG A 9 -8.76 -13.81 -20.25
CA ARG A 9 -8.09 -15.10 -20.49
C ARG A 9 -7.10 -15.03 -21.65
N GLN A 10 -7.45 -14.33 -22.74
CA GLN A 10 -6.55 -14.12 -23.87
C GLN A 10 -5.32 -13.29 -23.47
N GLN A 11 -5.50 -12.19 -22.71
CA GLN A 11 -4.37 -11.38 -22.28
C GLN A 11 -3.44 -12.15 -21.34
N ARG A 12 -3.99 -12.95 -20.42
CA ARG A 12 -3.18 -13.79 -19.53
C ARG A 12 -2.29 -14.76 -20.30
N LYS A 13 -2.80 -15.38 -21.37
CA LYS A 13 -2.02 -16.30 -22.23
C LYS A 13 -0.86 -15.62 -22.96
N ARG A 14 -0.95 -14.31 -23.20
CA ARG A 14 0.08 -13.53 -23.91
C ARG A 14 1.17 -12.99 -22.99
N LEU A 15 0.93 -12.98 -21.68
CA LEU A 15 1.85 -12.42 -20.70
C LEU A 15 2.84 -13.48 -20.17
N PRO A 16 4.07 -13.06 -19.81
CA PRO A 16 5.03 -13.91 -19.13
C PRO A 16 4.45 -14.51 -17.83
N ARG A 17 4.96 -15.69 -17.43
CA ARG A 17 4.46 -16.45 -16.29
C ARG A 17 4.39 -15.63 -15.00
N GLU A 18 5.35 -14.73 -14.83
CA GLU A 18 5.55 -13.92 -13.64
C GLU A 18 4.46 -12.86 -13.45
N ILE A 19 3.80 -12.45 -14.54
CA ILE A 19 2.78 -11.39 -14.54
C ILE A 19 1.49 -11.78 -15.25
N ASN A 20 1.34 -13.03 -15.70
CA ASN A 20 0.12 -13.51 -16.37
C ASN A 20 -1.12 -13.54 -15.46
N TRP A 21 -0.94 -13.30 -14.17
CA TRP A 21 -2.01 -13.11 -13.20
C TRP A 21 -2.47 -11.65 -13.12
N TRP A 22 -1.71 -10.68 -13.67
CA TRP A 22 -2.07 -9.27 -13.64
C TRP A 22 -3.49 -9.00 -14.15
N PRO A 23 -3.91 -9.51 -15.33
CA PRO A 23 -5.23 -9.26 -15.87
C PRO A 23 -6.38 -9.91 -15.09
N SER A 24 -6.09 -10.82 -14.16
CA SER A 24 -7.12 -11.43 -13.31
C SER A 24 -7.60 -10.50 -12.20
N TYR A 25 -6.89 -9.41 -11.93
CA TYR A 25 -7.24 -8.47 -10.87
C TYR A 25 -7.26 -7.03 -11.33
N LEU A 26 -7.97 -6.22 -10.55
CA LEU A 26 -7.88 -4.76 -10.55
C LEU A 26 -7.33 -4.30 -9.20
N TYR A 27 -6.53 -3.24 -9.21
CA TYR A 27 -5.64 -2.91 -8.11
C TYR A 27 -5.99 -1.57 -7.48
N HIS A 28 -6.23 -1.57 -6.18
CA HIS A 28 -6.21 -0.36 -5.37
C HIS A 28 -4.93 -0.32 -4.53
N TYR A 29 -4.17 0.77 -4.59
CA TYR A 29 -2.95 0.97 -3.82
C TYR A 29 -3.15 2.11 -2.83
N THR A 30 -2.88 1.87 -1.55
CA THR A 30 -3.09 2.87 -0.50
C THR A 30 -2.21 2.64 0.73
N ASP A 31 -2.15 3.63 1.62
CA ASP A 31 -1.55 3.52 2.96
C ASP A 31 -2.43 2.68 3.91
N VAL A 32 -1.81 2.06 4.91
CA VAL A 32 -2.46 1.21 5.90
C VAL A 32 -3.62 1.89 6.63
N ASN A 33 -3.52 3.18 6.94
CA ASN A 33 -4.59 3.88 7.66
C ASN A 33 -5.86 3.98 6.82
N ASN A 34 -5.71 4.27 5.54
CA ASN A 34 -6.82 4.25 4.57
C ASN A 34 -7.34 2.83 4.36
N ALA A 35 -6.46 1.83 4.35
CA ALA A 35 -6.86 0.43 4.21
C ALA A 35 -7.78 -0.01 5.36
N VAL A 36 -7.47 0.39 6.60
CA VAL A 36 -8.34 0.14 7.76
C VAL A 36 -9.72 0.76 7.54
N GLY A 37 -9.78 2.01 7.08
CA GLY A 37 -11.06 2.68 6.77
C GLY A 37 -11.88 1.95 5.69
N ILE A 38 -11.23 1.51 4.61
CA ILE A 38 -11.90 0.75 3.53
C ILE A 38 -12.47 -0.58 4.06
N ILE A 39 -11.72 -1.29 4.90
CA ILE A 39 -12.15 -2.57 5.50
C ILE A 39 -13.27 -2.36 6.52
N GLU A 40 -13.16 -1.31 7.34
CA GLU A 40 -14.17 -0.93 8.33
C GLU A 40 -15.52 -0.67 7.67
N GLN A 41 -15.51 0.11 6.59
CA GLN A 41 -16.71 0.49 5.83
C GLN A 41 -17.17 -0.59 4.85
N GLU A 42 -16.34 -1.60 4.55
CA GLU A 42 -16.55 -2.62 3.51
C GLU A 42 -16.75 -2.08 2.10
N TRP A 43 -16.33 -0.85 1.85
CA TRP A 43 -16.52 -0.17 0.59
C TRP A 43 -15.29 0.67 0.27
N LEU A 44 -14.87 0.61 -0.98
CA LEU A 44 -13.98 1.60 -1.56
C LEU A 44 -14.84 2.76 -2.05
N TYR A 45 -14.92 3.85 -1.30
CA TYR A 45 -15.61 5.07 -1.73
C TYR A 45 -14.65 6.08 -2.36
N ASP A 46 -15.23 7.07 -3.05
CA ASP A 46 -14.52 8.30 -3.33
C ASP A 46 -14.30 9.12 -2.03
N ARG A 47 -13.29 10.00 -2.02
CA ARG A 47 -12.89 10.72 -0.80
C ARG A 47 -13.93 11.74 -0.32
N LYS A 48 -14.71 12.35 -1.21
CA LYS A 48 -15.73 13.33 -0.81
C LYS A 48 -16.96 12.64 -0.23
N THR A 49 -17.31 11.45 -0.69
CA THR A 49 -18.35 10.60 -0.09
C THR A 49 -17.97 10.24 1.36
N VAL A 50 -16.69 9.99 1.66
CA VAL A 50 -16.19 9.82 3.04
C VAL A 50 -16.39 11.11 3.84
N GLU A 51 -16.02 12.28 3.28
CA GLU A 51 -16.20 13.59 3.94
C GLU A 51 -17.67 13.99 4.14
N THR A 52 -18.54 13.70 3.17
CA THR A 52 -19.96 14.09 3.16
C THR A 52 -20.80 13.19 4.05
N ARG A 53 -20.44 11.90 4.16
CA ARG A 53 -21.12 10.93 5.03
C ARG A 53 -20.66 11.00 6.50
N GLN A 54 -19.81 11.96 6.86
CA GLN A 54 -19.18 12.07 8.19
C GLN A 54 -18.51 10.77 8.63
N LEU A 55 -18.04 9.96 7.68
CA LEU A 55 -17.31 8.74 8.01
C LEU A 55 -15.99 9.17 8.65
N VAL A 56 -15.67 8.57 9.79
CA VAL A 56 -14.57 8.99 10.67
C VAL A 56 -13.31 9.31 9.86
N LYS A 57 -12.93 10.60 9.87
CA LYS A 57 -11.65 11.07 9.37
C LYS A 57 -10.57 10.42 10.22
N ILE A 58 -9.88 9.43 9.67
CA ILE A 58 -8.65 8.96 10.27
C ILE A 58 -7.60 9.98 9.86
N ASP A 59 -7.25 10.87 10.78
CA ASP A 59 -6.28 11.97 10.59
C ASP A 59 -4.84 11.48 10.30
N ALA A 60 -4.65 10.18 10.07
CA ALA A 60 -3.43 9.55 9.61
C ALA A 60 -3.41 9.28 8.09
N ALA A 61 -4.47 9.66 7.36
CA ALA A 61 -4.47 9.66 5.90
C ALA A 61 -3.44 10.70 5.42
N SER A 62 -2.26 10.23 4.97
CA SER A 62 -1.27 11.11 4.37
C SER A 62 -1.95 12.01 3.34
N HIS A 63 -1.80 13.32 3.49
CA HIS A 63 -2.32 14.41 2.66
C HIS A 63 -1.83 14.35 1.18
N ASN A 64 -1.36 13.19 0.73
CA ASN A 64 -0.18 13.10 -0.10
C ASN A 64 -0.50 12.56 -1.51
N VAL A 65 -1.79 12.36 -1.82
CA VAL A 65 -2.25 12.17 -3.20
C VAL A 65 -3.31 13.22 -3.51
N LEU A 66 -3.03 14.50 -3.19
CA LEU A 66 -4.01 15.58 -3.26
C LEU A 66 -3.81 16.58 -4.41
N GLU A 67 -2.65 16.67 -5.08
CA GLU A 67 -2.38 17.86 -5.90
C GLU A 67 -2.31 17.72 -7.43
N VAL A 68 -2.55 16.54 -8.03
CA VAL A 68 -2.42 16.39 -9.51
C VAL A 68 -3.68 15.86 -10.20
N THR A 69 -4.81 15.76 -9.51
CA THR A 69 -6.07 15.35 -10.16
C THR A 69 -7.17 16.36 -9.87
N ARG A 70 -7.78 16.92 -10.94
CA ARG A 70 -8.94 17.84 -10.86
C ARG A 70 -10.09 17.20 -10.07
N ASP A 71 -10.99 18.04 -9.56
CA ASP A 71 -12.06 17.67 -8.63
C ASP A 71 -12.99 16.57 -9.15
N ASP A 72 -13.15 16.47 -10.46
CA ASP A 72 -14.02 15.54 -11.16
C ASP A 72 -13.62 14.05 -11.04
N ILE A 73 -12.33 13.74 -10.92
CA ILE A 73 -11.81 12.37 -10.66
C ILE A 73 -11.77 12.07 -9.16
N LYS A 74 -11.93 13.08 -8.30
CA LYS A 74 -12.05 12.87 -6.84
C LYS A 74 -13.41 12.27 -6.45
N HIS A 75 -14.31 12.06 -7.41
CA HIS A 75 -15.70 11.60 -7.24
C HIS A 75 -15.96 10.13 -7.59
N CYS A 76 -14.93 9.29 -7.72
CA CYS A 76 -15.13 7.87 -8.03
C CYS A 76 -14.18 6.95 -7.27
N ALA A 77 -14.68 5.74 -6.95
CA ALA A 77 -13.80 4.63 -6.61
C ALA A 77 -12.92 4.32 -7.81
N ARG A 78 -11.61 4.21 -7.54
CA ARG A 78 -10.59 4.07 -8.56
C ARG A 78 -9.73 2.85 -8.31
N LEU A 79 -9.68 2.01 -9.33
CA LEU A 79 -8.78 0.89 -9.46
C LEU A 79 -7.87 1.09 -10.67
N TYR A 80 -6.71 0.45 -10.66
CA TYR A 80 -5.81 0.38 -11.80
C TYR A 80 -5.88 -0.99 -12.44
N MET A 81 -5.65 -1.08 -13.74
CA MET A 81 -5.56 -2.38 -14.42
C MET A 81 -4.29 -3.17 -14.07
N ARG A 82 -3.29 -2.53 -13.48
CA ARG A 82 -2.04 -3.17 -13.07
C ARG A 82 -1.41 -2.49 -11.85
N PRO A 83 -0.55 -3.22 -11.11
CA PRO A 83 0.35 -2.61 -10.14
C PRO A 83 1.51 -1.89 -10.84
N LEU A 84 2.45 -1.36 -10.05
CA LEU A 84 3.68 -0.71 -10.51
C LEU A 84 3.40 0.48 -11.45
N THR A 85 2.41 1.30 -11.10
CA THR A 85 2.05 2.50 -11.87
C THR A 85 3.11 3.59 -11.70
N PRO A 86 3.22 4.57 -12.63
CA PRO A 86 4.18 5.66 -12.44
C PRO A 86 3.95 6.46 -11.16
N THR A 87 2.70 6.59 -10.69
CA THR A 87 2.43 7.27 -9.41
C THR A 87 2.97 6.46 -8.23
N GLN A 88 2.78 5.14 -8.26
CA GLN A 88 3.33 4.22 -7.26
C GLN A 88 4.86 4.32 -7.13
N PHE A 89 5.56 4.44 -8.27
CA PHE A 89 7.02 4.55 -8.30
C PHE A 89 7.55 5.66 -7.38
N TYR A 90 6.86 6.81 -7.34
CA TYR A 90 7.29 7.96 -6.57
C TYR A 90 6.78 7.94 -5.13
N ASN A 91 5.55 7.47 -4.89
CA ASN A 91 4.94 7.56 -3.55
C ASN A 91 5.16 6.32 -2.68
N GLU A 92 5.61 5.18 -3.21
CA GLU A 92 5.65 3.93 -2.43
C GLU A 92 6.76 3.92 -1.35
N GLY A 93 6.37 3.76 -0.08
CA GLY A 93 7.25 3.79 1.08
C GLY A 93 7.74 5.18 1.43
N TYR A 94 8.16 5.36 2.68
CA TYR A 94 8.60 6.65 3.20
C TYR A 94 9.82 7.17 2.45
N LYS A 95 9.82 8.46 2.11
CA LYS A 95 10.96 9.14 1.48
C LYS A 95 11.14 10.51 2.12
N PRO A 96 12.32 10.85 2.64
CA PRO A 96 12.62 12.21 3.08
C PRO A 96 12.39 13.23 1.96
N LYS A 97 11.90 14.42 2.29
CA LYS A 97 11.58 15.47 1.29
C LYS A 97 12.75 15.78 0.34
N THR A 98 13.97 15.66 0.84
CA THR A 98 15.20 15.94 0.09
C THR A 98 15.43 14.96 -1.08
N VAL A 99 14.96 13.71 -0.98
CA VAL A 99 15.17 12.66 -2.01
C VAL A 99 13.99 12.49 -2.96
N ARG A 100 12.80 13.00 -2.59
CA ARG A 100 11.56 12.91 -3.38
C ARG A 100 11.67 13.66 -4.71
N HIS A 101 11.01 13.13 -5.75
CA HIS A 101 10.92 13.79 -7.05
C HIS A 101 10.23 15.17 -6.95
N LYS A 102 10.71 16.16 -7.71
CA LYS A 102 10.24 17.55 -7.65
C LYS A 102 8.74 17.72 -7.88
N GLU A 103 8.13 16.89 -8.72
CA GLU A 103 6.68 16.93 -9.03
C GLU A 103 5.82 16.09 -8.07
N TYR A 104 6.45 15.28 -7.21
CA TYR A 104 5.78 14.37 -6.28
C TYR A 104 6.26 14.61 -4.84
N LYS A 105 6.60 15.86 -4.51
CA LYS A 105 7.22 16.24 -3.22
C LYS A 105 6.35 15.90 -2.03
N GLU A 106 5.03 16.00 -2.18
CA GLU A 106 4.12 15.67 -1.11
C GLU A 106 3.61 14.24 -1.21
N ALA A 107 4.04 13.39 -2.17
CA ALA A 107 3.50 12.04 -2.30
C ALA A 107 4.25 11.01 -1.46
N ASP A 108 3.54 10.35 -0.53
CA ASP A 108 4.09 9.30 0.33
C ASP A 108 3.00 8.30 0.78
N CYS A 109 3.40 7.03 0.83
CA CYS A 109 2.64 5.88 1.27
C CYS A 109 3.58 5.02 2.14
N PRO A 110 3.79 5.40 3.42
CA PRO A 110 4.79 4.78 4.29
C PRO A 110 4.57 3.27 4.47
N VAL A 111 3.34 2.86 4.75
CA VAL A 111 2.94 1.46 4.98
C VAL A 111 1.99 1.02 3.88
N ALA A 112 2.50 0.23 2.94
CA ALA A 112 1.87 0.00 1.65
C ALA A 112 0.89 -1.19 1.65
N VAL A 113 -0.35 -0.97 1.23
CA VAL A 113 -1.38 -2.01 1.12
C VAL A 113 -2.02 -2.01 -0.28
N PHE A 114 -2.15 -3.20 -0.86
CA PHE A 114 -2.93 -3.44 -2.06
C PHE A 114 -4.25 -4.13 -1.75
N PHE A 115 -5.33 -3.70 -2.40
CA PHE A 115 -6.56 -4.49 -2.56
C PHE A 115 -6.61 -5.01 -3.99
N LEU A 116 -6.76 -6.33 -4.14
CA LEU A 116 -6.89 -7.02 -5.42
C LEU A 116 -8.35 -7.45 -5.59
N PHE A 117 -9.04 -6.78 -6.50
CA PHE A 117 -10.42 -7.06 -6.88
C PHE A 117 -10.47 -8.04 -8.05
N ASP A 118 -11.48 -8.90 -8.09
CA ASP A 118 -11.74 -9.80 -9.21
C ASP A 118 -12.06 -8.99 -10.48
N ALA A 119 -11.19 -9.06 -11.49
CA ALA A 119 -11.34 -8.20 -12.65
C ALA A 119 -12.66 -8.42 -13.41
N VAL A 120 -13.13 -9.67 -13.54
CA VAL A 120 -14.37 -9.96 -14.28
C VAL A 120 -15.57 -9.46 -13.50
N LYS A 121 -15.70 -9.87 -12.22
CA LYS A 121 -16.84 -9.47 -11.40
C LYS A 121 -16.92 -7.96 -11.22
N THR A 122 -15.78 -7.30 -11.07
CA THR A 122 -15.75 -5.84 -10.95
C THR A 122 -16.11 -5.15 -12.27
N LEU A 123 -15.62 -5.60 -13.42
CA LEU A 123 -16.00 -5.01 -14.72
C LEU A 123 -17.48 -5.25 -15.09
N GLU A 124 -18.07 -6.32 -14.57
CA GLU A 124 -19.50 -6.62 -14.70
C GLU A 124 -20.37 -5.86 -13.69
N TYR A 125 -19.77 -5.24 -12.67
CA TYR A 125 -20.52 -4.54 -11.64
C TYR A 125 -21.19 -3.27 -12.22
N PRO A 126 -22.48 -3.01 -11.89
CA PRO A 126 -23.23 -1.90 -12.49
C PRO A 126 -22.56 -0.55 -12.32
N GLY A 127 -22.51 0.25 -13.38
CA GLY A 127 -21.92 1.59 -13.39
C GLY A 127 -20.39 1.63 -13.45
N VAL A 128 -19.72 0.47 -13.57
CA VAL A 128 -18.27 0.44 -13.80
C VAL A 128 -17.93 0.86 -15.22
N CYS A 129 -16.92 1.73 -15.33
CA CYS A 129 -16.33 2.19 -16.57
C CYS A 129 -14.80 2.15 -16.50
N PHE A 130 -14.14 2.42 -17.62
CA PHE A 130 -12.68 2.49 -17.66
C PHE A 130 -12.20 3.63 -18.57
N VAL A 131 -11.04 4.18 -18.22
CA VAL A 131 -10.36 5.26 -18.96
C VAL A 131 -8.96 4.81 -19.31
N GLU A 132 -8.71 4.64 -20.60
CA GLU A 132 -7.39 4.28 -21.11
C GLU A 132 -6.44 5.47 -20.95
N ARG A 133 -5.18 5.22 -20.56
CA ARG A 133 -4.14 6.25 -20.30
C ARG A 133 -4.35 7.11 -19.04
N GLY A 134 -5.38 6.80 -18.25
CA GLY A 134 -5.70 7.44 -16.97
C GLY A 134 -6.45 8.76 -17.12
N GLY A 135 -7.22 9.17 -16.12
CA GLY A 135 -8.10 10.34 -16.24
C GLY A 135 -7.42 11.71 -16.11
N ALA A 136 -6.15 11.78 -15.70
CA ALA A 136 -5.47 13.06 -15.44
C ALA A 136 -5.42 13.96 -16.71
N GLY A 137 -5.94 15.18 -16.60
CA GLY A 137 -5.81 16.23 -17.62
C GLY A 137 -6.85 16.19 -18.76
N HIS A 138 -8.15 16.26 -18.43
CA HIS A 138 -9.29 16.40 -19.38
C HIS A 138 -9.78 15.12 -20.08
N GLN A 139 -9.59 13.93 -19.48
CA GLN A 139 -9.96 12.64 -20.13
C GLN A 139 -11.21 11.94 -19.56
N ILE A 140 -11.99 12.59 -18.69
CA ILE A 140 -13.25 11.99 -18.19
C ILE A 140 -14.27 11.72 -19.30
N GLU A 141 -14.26 12.53 -20.36
CA GLU A 141 -15.09 12.32 -21.55
C GLU A 141 -14.73 11.02 -22.30
N GLN A 142 -13.61 10.38 -21.96
CA GLN A 142 -13.15 9.12 -22.55
C GLN A 142 -13.57 7.89 -21.73
N ARG A 143 -14.55 8.00 -20.82
CA ARG A 143 -15.12 6.84 -20.14
C ARG A 143 -15.71 5.86 -21.15
N ARG A 144 -15.27 4.61 -21.06
CA ARG A 144 -15.72 3.52 -21.93
C ARG A 144 -16.42 2.45 -21.09
N PHE A 145 -17.41 1.82 -21.70
CA PHE A 145 -18.28 0.85 -21.06
C PHE A 145 -18.40 -0.42 -21.89
N GLY A 146 -18.60 -1.53 -21.20
CA GLY A 146 -18.96 -2.80 -21.81
C GLY A 146 -17.78 -3.58 -22.39
N PRO A 147 -17.98 -4.90 -22.58
CA PRO A 147 -16.90 -5.82 -22.92
C PRO A 147 -16.34 -5.61 -24.34
N GLY A 148 -17.16 -5.13 -25.28
CA GLY A 148 -16.70 -4.78 -26.63
C GLY A 148 -15.65 -3.68 -26.62
N LYS A 149 -15.90 -2.58 -25.88
CA LYS A 149 -14.94 -1.46 -25.76
C LYS A 149 -13.73 -1.81 -24.90
N PHE A 150 -13.88 -2.76 -23.99
CA PHE A 150 -12.75 -3.28 -23.20
C PHE A 150 -11.79 -4.09 -24.05
N ALA A 151 -12.30 -4.92 -24.96
CA ALA A 151 -11.46 -5.69 -25.88
C ALA A 151 -10.62 -4.84 -26.84
N GLU A 152 -11.00 -3.58 -27.05
CA GLU A 152 -10.28 -2.60 -27.89
C GLU A 152 -9.11 -1.92 -27.15
N LEU A 153 -8.90 -2.15 -25.85
CA LEU A 153 -7.81 -1.54 -25.09
C LEU A 153 -6.44 -2.04 -25.55
N ASN A 154 -5.43 -1.18 -25.47
CA ASN A 154 -4.04 -1.50 -25.76
C ASN A 154 -3.39 -2.25 -24.58
N PHE A 155 -3.80 -3.51 -24.40
CA PHE A 155 -3.32 -4.37 -23.33
C PHE A 155 -1.80 -4.59 -23.35
N GLN A 156 -1.16 -4.53 -24.52
CA GLN A 156 0.29 -4.64 -24.64
C GLN A 156 0.99 -3.49 -23.91
N LYS A 157 0.52 -2.25 -24.09
CA LYS A 157 1.07 -1.09 -23.39
C LYS A 157 0.60 -0.99 -21.94
N ILE A 158 -0.66 -1.37 -21.67
CA ILE A 158 -1.19 -1.40 -20.30
C ILE A 158 -0.34 -2.34 -19.46
N PHE A 159 -0.23 -3.61 -19.84
CA PHE A 159 0.51 -4.62 -19.07
C PHE A 159 2.01 -4.66 -19.34
N HIS A 160 2.55 -3.68 -20.08
CA HIS A 160 3.98 -3.60 -20.33
C HIS A 160 4.76 -3.59 -19.00
N ASN A 161 5.72 -4.51 -18.87
CA ASN A 161 6.60 -4.64 -17.70
C ASN A 161 8.05 -4.36 -18.08
N GLY A 162 8.79 -3.64 -17.22
CA GLY A 162 10.17 -3.23 -17.49
C GLY A 162 10.34 -1.81 -18.06
N PRO A 163 11.55 -1.47 -18.56
CA PRO A 163 11.87 -0.13 -19.08
C PRO A 163 11.05 0.23 -20.32
N THR A 164 10.61 1.48 -20.44
CA THR A 164 9.80 1.95 -21.58
C THR A 164 10.58 2.06 -22.89
N SER A 165 11.90 1.85 -22.85
CA SER A 165 12.80 2.07 -23.99
C SER A 165 12.52 3.46 -24.60
N HIS A 166 12.30 3.54 -25.91
CA HIS A 166 12.00 4.80 -26.61
C HIS A 166 10.52 5.19 -26.62
N ASP A 167 9.59 4.37 -26.12
CA ASP A 167 8.15 4.65 -26.13
C ASP A 167 7.66 5.17 -24.77
N SER A 168 7.77 6.48 -24.57
CA SER A 168 7.29 7.15 -23.35
C SER A 168 5.76 7.08 -23.17
N SER A 169 5.00 6.79 -24.22
CA SER A 169 3.53 6.70 -24.12
C SER A 169 3.09 5.56 -23.20
N ILE A 170 3.92 4.52 -23.06
CA ILE A 170 3.69 3.38 -22.15
C ILE A 170 3.39 3.86 -20.72
N LEU A 171 4.06 4.90 -20.23
CA LEU A 171 3.82 5.41 -18.89
C LEU A 171 2.37 5.88 -18.69
N ARG A 172 1.76 6.46 -19.74
CA ARG A 172 0.35 6.86 -19.69
C ARG A 172 -0.54 5.63 -19.66
N TYR A 173 -0.32 4.66 -20.54
CA TYR A 173 -1.10 3.40 -20.55
C TYR A 173 -1.01 2.59 -19.26
N ARG A 174 0.11 2.64 -18.55
CA ARG A 174 0.26 2.02 -17.22
C ARG A 174 -0.64 2.64 -16.15
N ARG A 175 -1.26 3.79 -16.42
CA ARG A 175 -2.23 4.48 -15.57
C ARG A 175 -3.67 4.22 -16.01
N THR A 176 -3.95 3.24 -16.88
CA THR A 176 -5.34 2.90 -17.22
C THR A 176 -6.13 2.54 -15.97
N GLU A 177 -7.26 3.21 -15.81
CA GLU A 177 -8.09 3.23 -14.61
C GLU A 177 -9.44 2.56 -14.87
N VAL A 178 -9.96 1.88 -13.85
CA VAL A 178 -11.33 1.38 -13.77
C VAL A 178 -12.03 2.16 -12.67
N LEU A 179 -13.18 2.76 -12.99
CA LEU A 179 -13.85 3.76 -12.17
C LEU A 179 -15.31 3.38 -11.93
N ARG A 180 -15.83 3.76 -10.76
CA ARG A 180 -17.27 3.76 -10.45
C ARG A 180 -17.60 4.92 -9.52
N ASP A 181 -18.61 5.70 -9.85
CA ASP A 181 -18.96 6.91 -9.10
C ASP A 181 -19.48 6.57 -7.70
N ASP A 182 -20.39 5.59 -7.55
CA ASP A 182 -20.98 5.26 -6.23
C ASP A 182 -20.12 4.33 -5.35
N GLY A 183 -18.81 4.30 -5.55
CA GLY A 183 -17.90 3.41 -4.81
C GLY A 183 -17.85 1.98 -5.35
N LEU A 184 -17.14 1.07 -4.67
CA LEU A 184 -17.15 -0.37 -4.96
C LEU A 184 -17.23 -1.17 -3.65
N PRO A 185 -18.17 -2.12 -3.52
CA PRO A 185 -18.20 -2.97 -2.33
C PRO A 185 -17.00 -3.92 -2.30
N LEU A 186 -16.49 -4.21 -1.11
CA LEU A 186 -15.49 -5.27 -0.94
C LEU A 186 -16.15 -6.65 -1.09
N ASN A 187 -17.32 -6.85 -0.49
CA ASN A 187 -18.00 -8.14 -0.53
C ASN A 187 -18.31 -8.56 -1.98
N GLY A 188 -18.02 -9.81 -2.32
CA GLY A 188 -18.23 -10.38 -3.65
C GLY A 188 -17.19 -9.99 -4.71
N LEU A 189 -16.52 -8.84 -4.57
CA LEU A 189 -15.55 -8.32 -5.54
C LEU A 189 -14.08 -8.49 -5.08
N LEU A 190 -13.78 -8.25 -3.81
CA LEU A 190 -12.43 -8.34 -3.25
C LEU A 190 -11.96 -9.81 -3.22
N ARG A 191 -10.71 -10.05 -3.62
CA ARG A 191 -10.09 -11.37 -3.59
C ARG A 191 -8.95 -11.48 -2.60
N ARG A 192 -8.11 -10.45 -2.48
CA ARG A 192 -6.96 -10.43 -1.58
C ARG A 192 -6.63 -9.02 -1.13
N ILE A 193 -6.04 -8.93 0.04
CA ILE A 193 -5.35 -7.75 0.55
C ILE A 193 -3.89 -8.13 0.72
N VAL A 194 -2.97 -7.34 0.16
CA VAL A 194 -1.55 -7.68 0.12
C VAL A 194 -0.73 -6.54 0.69
N CYS A 195 -0.01 -6.82 1.78
CA CYS A 195 0.98 -5.93 2.38
C CYS A 195 2.37 -6.21 1.78
N ARG A 196 3.26 -5.21 1.75
CA ARG A 196 4.59 -5.37 1.15
C ARG A 196 5.52 -6.24 1.99
N SER A 197 5.30 -6.29 3.30
CA SER A 197 6.12 -7.04 4.25
C SER A 197 5.29 -7.68 5.38
N VAL A 198 5.94 -8.53 6.17
CA VAL A 198 5.36 -9.12 7.38
C VAL A 198 5.02 -8.03 8.39
N ALA A 199 5.94 -7.09 8.61
CA ALA A 199 5.73 -5.99 9.55
C ALA A 199 4.54 -5.09 9.17
N GLU A 200 4.34 -4.82 7.88
CA GLU A 200 3.17 -4.04 7.43
C GLU A 200 1.86 -4.81 7.57
N LYS A 201 1.88 -6.14 7.39
CA LYS A 201 0.73 -7.02 7.67
C LYS A 201 0.37 -6.98 9.15
N GLU A 202 1.35 -7.12 10.03
CA GLU A 202 1.18 -7.02 11.49
C GLU A 202 0.60 -5.66 11.88
N THR A 203 1.08 -4.58 11.25
CA THR A 203 0.55 -3.23 11.46
C THR A 203 -0.92 -3.14 11.05
N LEU A 204 -1.30 -3.66 9.88
CA LEU A 204 -2.69 -3.71 9.47
C LEU A 204 -3.55 -4.53 10.44
N PHE A 205 -3.03 -5.66 10.93
CA PHE A 205 -3.72 -6.50 11.92
C PHE A 205 -3.96 -5.76 13.23
N ALA A 206 -2.92 -5.19 13.81
CA ALA A 206 -3.02 -4.44 15.07
C ALA A 206 -4.04 -3.30 14.97
N LEU A 207 -3.99 -2.52 13.88
CA LEU A 207 -4.93 -1.42 13.68
C LEU A 207 -6.38 -1.90 13.48
N LEU A 208 -6.60 -3.01 12.77
CA LEU A 208 -7.94 -3.58 12.59
C LEU A 208 -8.48 -4.19 13.89
N GLN A 209 -7.65 -4.89 14.65
CA GLN A 209 -8.03 -5.46 15.94
C GLN A 209 -8.41 -4.37 16.95
N GLU A 210 -7.66 -3.27 16.96
CA GLU A 210 -7.95 -2.12 17.81
C GLU A 210 -9.23 -1.39 17.40
N ARG A 211 -9.42 -1.15 16.10
CA ARG A 211 -10.49 -0.25 15.62
C ARG A 211 -11.78 -0.96 15.23
N CYS A 212 -11.69 -2.11 14.60
CA CYS A 212 -12.85 -2.84 14.08
C CYS A 212 -12.66 -4.37 14.16
N PRO A 213 -12.60 -4.96 15.38
CA PRO A 213 -12.29 -6.39 15.57
C PRO A 213 -13.18 -7.36 14.79
N ALA A 214 -14.46 -7.04 14.62
CA ALA A 214 -15.38 -7.85 13.80
C ALA A 214 -14.93 -7.91 12.32
N ARG A 215 -14.44 -6.80 11.78
CA ARG A 215 -13.92 -6.71 10.41
C ARG A 215 -12.56 -7.39 10.29
N TYR A 216 -11.72 -7.28 11.32
CA TYR A 216 -10.51 -8.09 11.39
C TYR A 216 -10.85 -9.58 11.23
N ALA A 217 -11.78 -10.11 12.05
CA ALA A 217 -12.16 -11.52 11.99
C ALA A 217 -12.70 -11.95 10.61
N GLN A 218 -13.44 -11.05 9.95
CA GLN A 218 -14.01 -11.30 8.63
C GLN A 218 -12.97 -11.31 7.49
N TYR A 219 -11.98 -10.41 7.54
CA TYR A 219 -11.05 -10.18 6.41
C TYR A 219 -9.64 -10.72 6.61
N LYS A 220 -9.25 -11.15 7.82
CA LYS A 220 -7.88 -11.61 8.14
C LYS A 220 -7.33 -12.67 7.18
N ASP A 221 -8.17 -13.58 6.71
CA ASP A 221 -7.76 -14.68 5.83
C ASP A 221 -7.50 -14.23 4.38
N LEU A 222 -7.98 -13.03 4.01
CA LEU A 222 -7.66 -12.40 2.72
C LEU A 222 -6.37 -11.57 2.80
N ILE A 223 -5.88 -11.26 3.99
CA ILE A 223 -4.74 -10.37 4.21
C ILE A 223 -3.44 -11.20 4.28
N THR A 224 -2.51 -10.89 3.37
CA THR A 224 -1.23 -11.60 3.25
C THR A 224 -0.07 -10.63 3.13
N ALA A 225 1.11 -11.03 3.61
CA ALA A 225 2.36 -10.38 3.22
C ALA A 225 2.79 -10.93 1.86
N ALA A 226 3.26 -10.07 0.96
CA ALA A 226 3.70 -10.50 -0.36
C ALA A 226 4.91 -11.45 -0.25
N PRO A 227 4.83 -12.67 -0.81
CA PRO A 227 6.01 -13.50 -1.00
C PRO A 227 7.09 -12.77 -1.81
N ALA A 228 8.36 -13.12 -1.64
CA ALA A 228 9.47 -12.42 -2.28
C ALA A 228 9.30 -12.28 -3.81
N ASP A 229 8.93 -13.37 -4.47
CA ASP A 229 8.76 -13.43 -5.93
C ASP A 229 7.57 -12.59 -6.40
N LEU A 230 6.40 -12.75 -5.76
CA LEU A 230 5.20 -11.98 -6.11
C LEU A 230 5.37 -10.48 -5.80
N GLY A 231 6.02 -10.17 -4.68
CA GLY A 231 6.21 -8.82 -4.20
C GLY A 231 6.97 -7.94 -5.19
N THR A 232 7.88 -8.50 -5.98
CA THR A 232 8.63 -7.77 -7.02
C THR A 232 7.73 -7.32 -8.18
N TYR A 233 6.60 -7.99 -8.40
CA TYR A 233 5.61 -7.65 -9.42
C TYR A 233 4.43 -6.84 -8.88
N LEU A 234 4.44 -6.49 -7.59
CA LEU A 234 3.45 -5.62 -6.95
C LEU A 234 4.06 -4.31 -6.45
N PHE A 235 5.28 -4.35 -5.92
CA PHE A 235 5.92 -3.25 -5.17
C PHE A 235 7.29 -2.90 -5.75
N PHE A 236 7.58 -1.60 -5.86
CA PHE A 236 8.88 -1.08 -6.29
C PHE A 236 9.95 -1.12 -5.20
N ARG A 237 9.55 -0.98 -3.92
CA ARG A 237 10.43 -0.91 -2.73
C ARG A 237 11.37 0.28 -2.72
N HIS A 238 10.96 1.39 -3.35
CA HIS A 238 11.76 2.60 -3.52
C HIS A 238 11.76 3.54 -2.30
N GLY A 239 10.86 3.37 -1.35
CA GLY A 239 10.91 4.07 -0.05
C GLY A 239 11.55 3.22 1.03
N ILE A 240 11.91 3.83 2.16
CA ILE A 240 12.30 3.10 3.36
C ILE A 240 11.05 2.53 4.02
N PHE A 241 11.11 1.27 4.46
CA PHE A 241 10.02 0.62 5.19
C PHE A 241 10.54 -0.51 6.08
N VAL A 242 9.72 -0.87 7.07
CA VAL A 242 10.00 -1.98 7.98
C VAL A 242 9.61 -3.29 7.30
N ARG A 243 10.57 -4.19 7.17
CA ARG A 243 10.35 -5.54 6.62
C ARG A 243 9.87 -6.50 7.69
N ASN A 244 10.53 -6.47 8.83
CA ASN A 244 10.32 -7.40 9.91
C ASN A 244 10.68 -6.76 11.25
N VAL A 245 10.03 -7.21 12.32
CA VAL A 245 10.35 -6.86 13.69
C VAL A 245 10.47 -8.15 14.47
N LYS A 246 11.60 -8.35 15.15
CA LYS A 246 11.87 -9.53 15.96
C LYS A 246 12.14 -9.12 17.39
N SER A 247 11.45 -9.75 18.33
CA SER A 247 11.77 -9.65 19.75
C SER A 247 12.86 -10.66 20.12
N TYR A 248 13.67 -10.27 21.08
CA TYR A 248 14.70 -11.07 21.75
C TYR A 248 14.59 -10.82 23.25
N PRO A 249 15.20 -11.66 24.11
CA PRO A 249 15.15 -11.47 25.56
C PRO A 249 15.66 -10.10 26.04
N ASP A 250 16.62 -9.50 25.35
CA ASP A 250 17.25 -8.23 25.73
C ASP A 250 16.78 -7.02 24.90
N GLY A 251 15.90 -7.21 23.92
CA GLY A 251 15.45 -6.11 23.08
C GLY A 251 14.70 -6.51 21.82
N ILE A 252 14.58 -5.56 20.90
CA ILE A 252 13.89 -5.68 19.63
C ILE A 252 14.85 -5.33 18.50
N SER A 253 14.83 -6.14 17.44
CA SER A 253 15.49 -5.83 16.18
C SER A 253 14.46 -5.47 15.12
N ILE A 254 14.68 -4.33 14.48
CA ILE A 254 13.87 -3.81 13.39
C ILE A 254 14.70 -3.96 12.12
N GLU A 255 14.17 -4.70 11.15
CA GLU A 255 14.80 -4.90 9.85
C GLU A 255 14.14 -3.98 8.81
N LEU A 256 14.94 -3.20 8.09
CA LEU A 256 14.48 -2.30 7.03
C LEU A 256 14.73 -2.93 5.65
N ASN A 257 14.06 -2.43 4.62
CA ASN A 257 14.31 -2.87 3.25
C ASN A 257 15.72 -2.52 2.74
N GLU A 258 16.14 -3.20 1.68
CA GLU A 258 17.47 -3.07 1.10
C GLU A 258 17.74 -1.63 0.66
N ALA A 259 18.75 -1.01 1.25
CA ALA A 259 19.04 0.40 1.02
C ALA A 259 19.34 0.73 -0.46
N LYS A 260 19.91 -0.21 -1.21
CA LYS A 260 20.19 -0.10 -2.65
C LYS A 260 18.94 0.08 -3.53
N LEU A 261 17.75 -0.28 -3.04
CA LEU A 261 16.50 -0.12 -3.78
C LEU A 261 15.88 1.27 -3.57
N ARG A 262 16.36 2.03 -2.59
CA ARG A 262 15.76 3.30 -2.18
C ARG A 262 16.05 4.40 -3.19
N TYR A 263 15.01 5.16 -3.54
CA TYR A 263 15.05 6.19 -4.57
C TYR A 263 15.67 7.49 -4.02
N ASP A 264 16.59 8.07 -4.78
CA ASP A 264 17.04 9.44 -4.63
C ASP A 264 17.04 10.13 -5.98
N GLN A 265 16.29 11.24 -6.10
CA GLN A 265 16.28 12.05 -7.30
C GLN A 265 17.67 12.61 -7.64
N ASN A 266 18.52 12.82 -6.63
CA ASN A 266 19.89 13.28 -6.81
C ASN A 266 20.86 12.10 -6.70
N LYS A 267 21.10 11.43 -7.83
CA LYS A 267 22.03 10.29 -7.90
C LYS A 267 23.47 10.63 -7.52
N ALA A 268 23.87 11.90 -7.62
CA ALA A 268 25.21 12.37 -7.27
C ALA A 268 25.34 12.77 -5.79
N ARG A 269 24.27 12.72 -4.99
CA ARG A 269 24.30 13.12 -3.57
C ARG A 269 25.28 12.24 -2.78
N SER A 270 26.33 12.88 -2.25
CA SER A 270 27.21 12.34 -1.23
C SER A 270 26.69 12.66 0.18
N GLY A 271 27.06 11.85 1.17
CA GLY A 271 26.71 12.06 2.57
C GLY A 271 25.42 11.37 3.01
N THR A 272 25.16 11.48 4.31
CA THR A 272 23.99 10.91 5.00
C THR A 272 22.72 11.67 4.63
N VAL A 273 21.62 10.92 4.49
CA VAL A 273 20.27 11.51 4.38
C VAL A 273 19.53 11.16 5.67
N PRO A 274 19.53 12.05 6.68
CA PRO A 274 18.98 11.74 7.98
C PRO A 274 17.45 11.56 7.92
N VAL A 275 16.97 10.57 8.64
CA VAL A 275 15.55 10.31 8.93
C VAL A 275 15.43 10.23 10.44
N GLN A 276 14.56 11.02 11.04
CA GLN A 276 14.28 10.92 12.47
C GLN A 276 13.60 9.59 12.73
N PHE A 277 14.12 8.82 13.69
CA PHE A 277 13.52 7.59 14.17
C PHE A 277 12.97 7.80 15.56
N THR A 278 11.74 7.36 15.78
CA THR A 278 11.12 7.25 17.09
C THR A 278 10.53 5.86 17.25
N GLY A 279 10.99 5.13 18.27
CA GLY A 279 10.39 3.86 18.70
C GLY A 279 9.77 4.06 20.08
N THR A 280 8.50 3.76 20.23
CA THR A 280 7.79 3.87 21.52
C THR A 280 7.32 2.48 21.94
N LEU A 281 7.79 2.03 23.10
CA LEU A 281 7.45 0.74 23.70
C LEU A 281 6.55 0.99 24.90
N TYR A 282 5.34 0.44 24.86
CA TYR A 282 4.38 0.47 25.95
C TYR A 282 4.35 -0.90 26.62
N TRP A 283 4.74 -0.97 27.89
CA TRP A 283 4.57 -2.16 28.70
C TRP A 283 3.10 -2.31 29.07
N LYS A 284 2.49 -3.45 28.77
CA LYS A 284 1.06 -3.69 28.96
C LYS A 284 0.83 -4.65 30.11
N GLY A 285 -0.08 -4.34 31.02
CA GLY A 285 -0.53 -5.30 32.03
C GLY A 285 -1.48 -6.35 31.42
N SER A 286 -1.81 -7.37 32.19
CA SER A 286 -2.68 -8.48 31.76
C SER A 286 -4.10 -8.06 31.37
N ASN A 287 -4.58 -6.91 31.85
CA ASN A 287 -5.86 -6.32 31.46
C ASN A 287 -5.71 -5.25 30.35
N GLY A 288 -4.54 -5.14 29.69
CA GLY A 288 -4.28 -4.24 28.56
C GLY A 288 -3.93 -2.79 28.93
N ASN A 289 -3.92 -2.44 30.21
CA ASN A 289 -3.49 -1.12 30.67
C ASN A 289 -1.99 -0.88 30.42
N THR A 290 -1.60 0.37 30.17
CA THR A 290 -0.18 0.71 30.01
C THR A 290 0.44 0.87 31.41
N LEU A 291 1.44 0.05 31.73
CA LEU A 291 2.21 0.10 32.98
C LEU A 291 3.34 1.14 32.92
N ALA A 292 4.03 1.21 31.78
CA ALA A 292 5.07 2.19 31.52
C ALA A 292 5.25 2.41 30.01
N CYS A 293 5.95 3.48 29.67
CA CYS A 293 6.30 3.85 28.31
C CYS A 293 7.79 4.18 28.24
N ASP A 294 8.52 3.53 27.33
CA ASP A 294 9.92 3.83 27.03
C ASP A 294 10.01 4.34 25.58
N THR A 295 10.60 5.52 25.39
CA THR A 295 10.78 6.13 24.06
C THR A 295 12.25 6.13 23.67
N TYR A 296 12.51 5.72 22.43
CA TYR A 296 13.83 5.64 21.81
C TYR A 296 13.85 6.60 20.64
N SER A 297 14.77 7.55 20.66
CA SER A 297 14.92 8.53 19.59
C SER A 297 16.31 8.42 18.96
N GLY A 298 16.38 8.58 17.64
CA GLY A 298 17.64 8.54 16.91
C GLY A 298 17.52 9.08 15.50
N SER A 299 18.58 8.90 14.72
CA SER A 299 18.58 9.21 13.30
C SER A 299 19.10 8.03 12.50
N LEU A 300 18.42 7.74 11.39
CA LEU A 300 18.84 6.73 10.41
C LEU A 300 19.38 7.43 9.19
N ASP A 301 20.35 6.80 8.53
CA ASP A 301 20.71 7.19 7.18
C ASP A 301 19.79 6.46 6.19
N TYR A 302 18.90 7.22 5.54
CA TYR A 302 18.01 6.71 4.51
C TYR A 302 18.75 5.91 3.43
N LYS A 303 20.01 6.25 3.13
CA LYS A 303 20.77 5.60 2.05
C LYS A 303 21.51 4.34 2.48
N GLN A 304 21.67 4.09 3.79
CA GLN A 304 22.59 3.04 4.29
C GLN A 304 21.99 2.18 5.41
N SER A 305 21.13 2.73 6.27
CA SER A 305 20.61 2.00 7.43
C SER A 305 19.82 0.78 7.01
N ALA A 306 20.24 -0.40 7.48
CA ALA A 306 19.59 -1.69 7.23
C ALA A 306 18.60 -2.08 8.35
N GLY A 307 18.66 -1.41 9.51
CA GLY A 307 17.83 -1.76 10.65
C GLY A 307 18.17 -0.93 11.89
N VAL A 308 17.46 -1.20 12.98
CA VAL A 308 17.64 -0.58 14.30
C VAL A 308 17.55 -1.69 15.36
N LYS A 309 18.39 -1.60 16.40
CA LYS A 309 18.26 -2.45 17.59
C LYS A 309 17.89 -1.58 18.79
N MET A 310 16.83 -1.96 19.49
CA MET A 310 16.35 -1.29 20.69
C MET A 310 16.55 -2.25 21.86
N LYS A 311 17.35 -1.87 22.86
CA LYS A 311 17.50 -2.68 24.08
C LYS A 311 16.42 -2.31 25.08
N TYR A 312 15.88 -3.30 25.77
CA TYR A 312 14.96 -3.01 26.87
C TYR A 312 15.69 -2.28 28.00
N GLN A 313 15.14 -1.15 28.45
CA GLN A 313 15.67 -0.41 29.60
C GLN A 313 15.27 -1.04 30.94
N ARG A 314 14.18 -1.81 30.92
CA ARG A 314 13.55 -2.47 32.07
C ARG A 314 12.72 -3.65 31.56
N TYR A 315 12.26 -4.51 32.46
CA TYR A 315 11.29 -5.56 32.15
C TYR A 315 10.14 -5.46 33.14
N LEU A 316 8.92 -5.21 32.65
CA LEU A 316 7.74 -4.97 33.49
C LEU A 316 6.56 -5.90 33.19
N SER A 317 6.56 -6.53 32.03
CA SER A 317 5.50 -7.43 31.59
C SER A 317 5.95 -8.24 30.39
N ASP A 318 5.36 -9.41 30.21
CA ASP A 318 5.51 -10.24 29.03
C ASP A 318 4.77 -9.64 27.83
N TYR A 319 3.89 -8.65 28.03
CA TYR A 319 3.13 -8.01 26.95
C TYR A 319 3.65 -6.62 26.67
N ILE A 320 4.00 -6.35 25.41
CA ILE A 320 4.45 -5.04 24.95
C ILE A 320 3.68 -4.60 23.71
N GLN A 321 3.39 -3.32 23.60
CA GLN A 321 2.98 -2.70 22.34
C GLN A 321 4.14 -1.86 21.82
N LEU A 322 4.54 -2.06 20.57
CA LEU A 322 5.56 -1.27 19.90
C LEU A 322 4.90 -0.39 18.84
N LYS A 323 5.32 0.87 18.79
CA LYS A 323 5.05 1.79 17.69
C LYS A 323 6.38 2.33 17.15
N ILE A 324 6.55 2.33 15.83
CA ILE A 324 7.73 2.89 15.15
C ILE A 324 7.27 3.99 14.21
N GLU A 325 7.94 5.13 14.29
CA GLU A 325 7.72 6.29 13.44
C GLU A 325 9.03 6.74 12.77
N LEU A 326 8.93 7.16 11.50
CA LEU A 326 10.00 7.81 10.76
C LEU A 326 9.55 9.21 10.33
N ASP A 327 10.26 10.25 10.78
CA ASP A 327 9.86 11.67 10.60
C ASP A 327 8.36 11.88 10.91
N GLY A 328 7.89 11.28 12.02
CA GLY A 328 6.50 11.34 12.47
C GLY A 328 5.49 10.47 11.70
N HIS A 329 5.91 9.71 10.68
CA HIS A 329 5.04 8.81 9.95
C HIS A 329 5.04 7.42 10.60
N LEU A 330 3.86 6.86 10.86
CA LEU A 330 3.73 5.48 11.31
C LEU A 330 4.38 4.53 10.29
N MET A 331 5.31 3.70 10.77
CA MET A 331 5.97 2.67 9.97
C MET A 331 5.66 1.26 10.46
N TYR A 332 5.33 1.11 11.74
CA TYR A 332 4.99 -0.17 12.35
C TYR A 332 4.19 0.03 13.63
N GLN A 333 3.21 -0.83 13.87
CA GLN A 333 2.56 -0.98 15.17
C GLN A 333 2.19 -2.44 15.40
N ASN A 334 2.51 -2.99 16.57
CA ASN A 334 2.02 -4.31 16.95
C ASN A 334 2.06 -4.52 18.47
N ILE A 335 1.37 -5.55 18.93
CA ILE A 335 1.45 -6.07 20.31
C ILE A 335 2.17 -7.42 20.28
N PHE A 336 3.13 -7.61 21.16
CA PHE A 336 3.91 -8.83 21.31
C PHE A 336 3.70 -9.44 22.69
N ASP A 337 3.74 -10.76 22.74
CA ASP A 337 4.09 -11.53 23.93
C ASP A 337 5.59 -11.88 23.82
N ILE A 338 6.37 -11.40 24.79
CA ILE A 338 7.81 -11.63 24.92
C ILE A 338 8.14 -12.59 26.08
N GLY A 339 7.13 -13.10 26.79
CA GLY A 339 7.27 -14.11 27.84
C GLY A 339 7.39 -15.52 27.28
N MET A 340 6.72 -15.79 26.16
CA MET A 340 6.89 -17.03 25.41
C MET A 340 8.10 -16.93 24.47
N SER A 341 9.28 -17.23 25.02
CA SER A 341 10.49 -17.50 24.22
C SER A 341 10.43 -18.87 23.55
N ASP A 342 9.35 -19.14 22.80
CA ASP A 342 9.39 -20.17 21.78
C ASP A 342 10.06 -19.57 20.56
N ILE A 343 11.32 -19.95 20.35
CA ILE A 343 12.06 -19.73 19.11
C ILE A 343 11.24 -20.37 17.98
N LEU A 344 10.39 -19.58 17.33
CA LEU A 344 9.68 -20.00 16.12
C LEU A 344 10.58 -19.64 14.92
N PHE A 345 11.18 -20.70 14.36
CA PHE A 345 12.05 -20.69 13.17
C PHE A 345 11.33 -20.22 11.91
#